data_AF-A0A1I0HXX6-F1
#
_entry.id   AF-A0A1I0HXX6-F1
#
_cell.length_a   1.000
_cell.length_b   1.000
_cell.length_c   1.000
_cell.angle_alpha   90.00
_cell.angle_beta   90.00
_cell.angle_gamma   90.00
#
_symmetry.space_group_name_H-M   'P 1'
#
loop_
_entity.id
_entity.type
_entity.pdbx_description
1 polymer ?
#
loop_
_entity_poly.entity_id
_entity_poly.type
_entity_poly.pdbx_seq_one_letter_code
_entity_poly.pdbx_strand_id
1 'polypeptide(L)' 'MFIKVVPNTKGVKGTCFCYLVESYRENGKIKHRILKNFGLLEEDQVPFLKAMYAKRKPRLVYEDEA' A
#
# COMPACT_ATOMS: atom_id res chain seq x y z
N MET A 1 3.90 -7.67 -6.57
CA MET A 1 3.76 -6.27 -6.09
C MET A 1 3.14 -6.29 -4.71
N PHE A 2 3.49 -5.33 -3.85
CA PHE A 2 2.91 -5.20 -2.51
C PHE A 2 2.93 -3.74 -2.05
N ILE A 3 2.11 -3.42 -1.04
CA ILE A 3 2.12 -2.13 -0.37
C ILE A 3 3.17 -2.16 0.74
N LYS A 4 4.21 -1.33 0.63
CA LYS A 4 5.17 -1.08 1.70
C LYS A 4 4.63 0.05 2.58
N VAL A 5 4.50 -0.22 3.87
CA VAL A 5 4.07 0.74 4.89
C VAL A 5 5.28 1.14 5.72
N VAL A 6 5.51 2.45 5.87
CA VAL A 6 6.59 3.01 6.68
C VAL A 6 5.97 3.87 7.78
N PRO A 7 6.14 3.53 9.06
CA PRO A 7 5.56 4.29 10.17
C PRO A 7 6.02 5.75 10.19
N ASN A 8 5.10 6.69 10.47
CA ASN A 8 5.45 8.09 10.68
C ASN A 8 5.86 8.34 12.15
N THR A 9 7.12 8.08 12.49
CA THR A 9 7.58 8.14 13.90
C THR A 9 7.76 9.55 14.45
N LYS A 10 7.91 10.56 13.59
CA LYS A 10 8.20 11.96 13.99
C LYS A 10 7.05 12.94 13.74
N GLY A 11 6.02 12.52 13.02
CA GLY A 11 4.92 13.38 12.61
C GLY A 11 3.61 13.09 13.34
N VAL A 12 2.51 13.23 12.60
CA VAL A 12 1.16 13.00 13.11
C VAL A 12 0.99 11.53 13.49
N LYS A 13 0.53 11.26 14.71
CA LYS A 13 0.24 9.90 15.18
C LYS A 13 -0.90 9.28 14.36
N GLY A 14 -0.88 7.96 14.20
CA GLY A 14 -1.90 7.24 13.41
C GLY A 14 -1.75 7.44 11.89
N THR A 15 -0.58 7.91 11.45
CA THR A 15 -0.27 8.08 10.03
C THR A 15 0.96 7.27 9.60
N CYS A 16 1.03 6.96 8.31
CA CYS A 16 2.13 6.20 7.72
C CYS A 16 2.39 6.62 6.28
N PHE A 17 3.61 6.41 5.80
CA PHE A 17 3.95 6.57 4.39
C PHE A 17 3.77 5.25 3.65
N CYS A 18 3.04 5.28 2.54
CA CYS A 18 2.72 4.09 1.75
C CYS A 18 3.34 4.13 0.35
N TYR A 19 3.86 3.00 -0.12
CA TYR A 19 4.47 2.86 -1.44
C TYR A 19 4.00 1.57 -2.13
N LEU A 20 3.72 1.65 -3.43
CA LEU A 20 3.54 0.47 -4.27
C LEU A 20 4.92 -0.02 -4.71
N VAL A 21 5.27 -1.24 -4.31
CA VAL A 21 6.58 -1.84 -4.59
C VAL A 21 6.43 -3.06 -5.47
N GLU A 22 7.27 -3.14 -6.51
CA GLU A 22 7.43 -4.35 -7.30
C GLU A 22 8.70 -5.08 -6.89
N SER A 23 8.58 -6.41 -6.74
CA SER A 23 9.71 -7.30 -6.51
C SER A 23 10.09 -7.94 -7.84
N TYR A 24 11.37 -7.87 -8.20
CA TYR A 24 11.92 -8.45 -9.41
C TYR A 24 13.25 -9.15 -9.11
N ARG A 25 13.73 -9.97 -10.05
CA ARG A 25 15.05 -10.60 -9.95
C ARG A 25 15.98 -9.98 -10.99
N GLU A 26 17.20 -9.69 -10.58
CA GLU A 26 18.27 -9.22 -11.44
C GLU A 26 19.55 -9.95 -11.05
N ASN A 27 20.17 -10.66 -12.00
CA ASN A 27 21.38 -11.46 -11.77
C ASN A 27 21.26 -12.42 -10.58
N GLY A 28 20.13 -13.11 -10.46
CA GLY A 28 19.84 -14.06 -9.37
C GLY A 28 19.52 -13.41 -8.02
N LYS A 29 19.65 -12.08 -7.88
CA LYS A 29 19.33 -11.35 -6.65
C LYS A 29 17.93 -10.78 -6.70
N ILE A 30 17.18 -10.88 -5.60
CA ILE A 30 15.88 -10.24 -5.45
C ILE A 30 16.10 -8.74 -5.19
N LYS A 31 15.44 -7.91 -5.99
CA LYS A 31 15.45 -6.45 -5.87
C LYS A 31 14.03 -5.92 -5.79
N HIS A 32 13.90 -4.70 -5.27
CA HIS A 32 12.64 -3.99 -5.13
C HIS A 32 12.73 -2.63 -5.81
N ARG A 33 11.71 -2.27 -6.60
CA ARG A 33 11.56 -0.91 -7.16
C ARG A 33 10.22 -0.30 -6.73
N ILE A 34 10.23 0.99 -6.46
CA ILE A 34 9.01 1.74 -6.14
C ILE A 34 8.33 2.11 -7.45
N LEU A 35 7.07 1.70 -7.60
CA LEU A 35 6.22 2.04 -8.75
C LEU A 35 5.39 3.31 -8.48
N LYS A 36 4.94 3.50 -7.25
CA LYS A 36 4.12 4.66 -6.85
C LYS A 36 4.35 5.04 -5.40
N ASN A 37 4.39 6.34 -5.13
CA ASN A 37 4.37 6.92 -3.79
C ASN A 37 2.96 7.44 -3.50
N PHE A 38 2.35 7.01 -2.39
CA PHE A 38 1.02 7.46 -1.96
C PHE A 38 1.08 8.59 -0.94
N GLY A 39 2.27 8.99 -0.50
CA GLY A 39 2.44 10.02 0.53
C GLY A 39 2.03 9.53 1.90
N LEU A 40 1.61 10.48 2.75
CA LEU A 40 1.15 10.24 4.10
C LEU A 40 -0.33 9.84 4.08
N LEU A 41 -0.65 8.72 4.71
CA LEU A 41 -2.01 8.18 4.85
C LEU A 41 -2.33 7.90 6.31
N GLU A 42 -3.61 7.84 6.63
CA GLU A 42 -4.10 7.35 7.91
C GLU A 42 -3.98 5.81 7.95
N GLU A 43 -3.76 5.25 9.14
CA GLU A 43 -3.54 3.80 9.30
C GLU A 43 -4.75 2.94 8.87
N ASP A 44 -5.97 3.47 9.03
CA ASP A 44 -7.23 2.84 8.63
C ASP A 44 -7.41 2.78 7.10
N GLN A 45 -6.72 3.62 6.34
CA GLN A 45 -6.73 3.63 4.87
C GLN A 45 -5.88 2.48 4.28
N VAL A 46 -4.92 1.95 5.06
CA VAL A 46 -3.95 0.95 4.60
C VAL A 46 -4.59 -0.37 4.13
N PRO A 47 -5.58 -0.95 4.84
CA PRO A 47 -6.28 -2.15 4.37
C PRO A 47 -6.94 -1.98 3.01
N PHE A 48 -7.57 -0.85 2.73
CA PHE A 48 -8.19 -0.55 1.43
C PHE A 48 -7.14 -0.49 0.32
N LEU A 49 -6.00 0.14 0.61
CA LEU A 49 -4.89 0.21 -0.33
C LEU A 49 -4.30 -1.18 -0.61
N LYS A 50 -4.14 -2.02 0.41
CA LYS A 50 -3.69 -3.42 0.25
C LYS A 50 -4.69 -4.23 -0.58
N ALA A 51 -5.99 -4.08 -0.32
CA ALA A 51 -7.05 -4.74 -1.06
C ALA A 51 -7.05 -4.36 -2.55
N MET A 52 -6.89 -3.06 -2.86
CA MET A 52 -6.84 -2.52 -4.22
C MET A 52 -5.74 -3.16 -5.09
N TYR A 53 -4.59 -3.52 -4.50
CA TYR A 53 -3.43 -4.09 -5.18
C TYR A 53 -3.19 -5.58 -4.85
N ALA A 54 -4.13 -6.24 -4.18
CA ALA A 54 -4.05 -7.67 -3.91
C ALA A 54 -4.17 -8.47 -5.21
N LYS A 55 -3.49 -9.62 -5.30
CA LYS A 55 -3.60 -10.55 -6.44
C LYS A 55 -5.05 -10.99 -6.66
N ARG A 56 -5.80 -11.18 -5.57
CA ARG A 56 -7.26 -11.40 -5.57
C ARG A 56 -7.91 -10.11 -5.10
N LYS A 57 -8.12 -9.17 -6.02
CA LYS A 57 -8.74 -7.88 -5.72
C LYS A 57 -10.21 -8.12 -5.30
N PRO A 58 -10.64 -7.71 -4.10
CA PRO A 58 -12.02 -7.85 -3.70
C PRO A 58 -12.91 -6.95 -4.56
N ARG A 59 -14.18 -7.35 -4.73
CA ARG A 59 -15.19 -6.48 -5.30
C ARG A 59 -15.52 -5.40 -4.26
N LEU A 60 -15.54 -4.16 -4.72
CA LEU A 60 -16.00 -3.05 -3.89
C LEU A 60 -17.53 -3.11 -3.87
N VAL A 61 -18.08 -3.17 -2.65
CA VAL A 61 -19.51 -3.16 -2.40
C VAL A 61 -19.76 -1.92 -1.56
N TYR A 62 -20.65 -1.07 -2.05
CA TYR A 62 -21.13 0.10 -1.33
C TYR A 62 -22.52 -0.23 -0.78
N GLU A 63 -22.86 0.34 0.36
CA GLU A 63 -24.26 0.39 0.77
C GLU A 63 -24.96 1.40 -0.16
N ASP A 64 -26.08 1.01 -0.74
CA ASP A 64 -26.91 1.95 -1.50
C ASP A 64 -27.41 3.03 -0.51
N GLU A 65 -27.34 4.31 -0.89
CA GLU A 65 -27.90 5.40 -0.10
C GLU A 65 -29.41 5.16 0.04
N ALA A 66 -29.84 4.80 1.26
CA ALA A 66 -31.25 4.53 1.61
C ALA A 66 -32.11 5.80 1.62
#